data_AF-A0A8J5MLS8-F1
#
_entry.id   AF-A0A8J5MLS8-F1
#
_cell.length_a   1.000
_cell.length_b   1.000
_cell.length_c   1.000
_cell.angle_alpha   90.00
_cell.angle_beta   90.00
_cell.angle_gamma   90.00
#
_symmetry.space_group_name_H-M   'P 1'
#
loop_
_entity.id
_entity.type
_entity.pdbx_description
1 polymer ?
#
loop_
_entity_poly.entity_id
_entity_poly.type
_entity_poly.pdbx_seq_one_letter_code
_entity_poly.pdbx_strand_id
1 'polypeptide(L)'
;MAKSLRSKWRRKRLREKRVRYGKKELLSLMSVVEKARAEVEIKDAVEVVKALAKKNDETTDGNMQVTSSTGEELQPKEPDTLTLKALIKKSGTAPKWVHPRKVKKIKRQQKSSKTKKIEVKNT
;
A
#
# COMPACT_ATOMS: atom_id res chain seq x y z
N MET A 1 10.67 -43.03 0.30
CA MET A 1 9.47 -42.28 -0.15
C MET A 1 9.11 -41.21 0.87
N ALA A 2 8.93 -39.95 0.46
CA ALA A 2 8.43 -38.92 1.36
C ALA A 2 6.95 -39.14 1.69
N LYS A 3 6.53 -38.83 2.92
CA LYS A 3 5.11 -38.93 3.31
C LYS A 3 4.31 -37.77 2.70
N SER A 4 3.16 -38.10 2.11
CA SER A 4 2.19 -37.11 1.60
C SER A 4 1.77 -36.11 2.70
N LEU A 5 1.46 -34.87 2.29
CA LEU A 5 0.94 -33.81 3.17
C LEU A 5 -0.31 -34.26 3.93
N ARG A 6 -1.18 -35.03 3.25
CA ARG A 6 -2.45 -35.52 3.80
C ARG A 6 -2.32 -36.82 4.60
N SER A 7 -1.11 -37.38 4.70
CA SER A 7 -0.88 -38.58 5.49
C SER A 7 -1.33 -38.37 6.95
N LYS A 8 -1.91 -39.41 7.54
CA LYS A 8 -2.41 -39.37 8.93
C LYS A 8 -1.28 -39.04 9.91
N TRP A 9 -0.10 -39.61 9.68
CA TRP A 9 1.10 -39.32 10.47
C TRP A 9 1.48 -37.83 10.47
N ARG A 10 1.59 -37.20 9.29
CA ARG A 10 2.02 -35.80 9.19
C ARG A 10 0.98 -34.86 9.81
N ARG A 11 -0.31 -35.13 9.61
CA ARG A 11 -1.40 -34.37 10.25
C ARG A 11 -1.39 -34.50 11.77
N LYS A 12 -1.17 -35.70 12.31
CA LYS A 12 -1.07 -35.94 13.77
C LYS A 12 0.07 -35.13 14.37
N ARG A 13 1.27 -35.20 13.78
CA ARG A 13 2.44 -34.44 14.25
C ARG A 13 2.24 -32.91 14.16
N LEU A 14 1.58 -32.42 13.11
CA LEU A 14 1.23 -31.00 13.01
C LEU A 14 0.25 -30.57 14.10
N ARG A 15 -0.75 -31.40 14.43
CA ARG A 15 -1.68 -31.12 15.53
C ARG A 15 -0.95 -31.02 16.87
N GLU A 16 -0.07 -31.96 17.17
CA GLU A 16 0.78 -31.93 18.37
C GLU A 16 1.64 -30.66 18.42
N LYS A 17 2.23 -30.23 17.30
CA LYS A 17 2.99 -28.98 17.22
C LYS A 17 2.13 -27.74 17.48
N ARG A 18 0.90 -27.69 16.94
CA ARG A 18 -0.04 -26.58 17.19
C ARG A 18 -0.42 -26.47 18.66
N VAL A 19 -0.61 -27.59 19.36
CA VAL A 19 -0.86 -27.57 20.81
C VAL A 19 0.37 -27.08 21.56
N ARG A 20 1.56 -27.58 21.18
CA ARG A 20 2.83 -27.23 21.83
C ARG A 20 3.19 -25.74 21.69
N TYR A 21 3.08 -25.19 20.49
CA TYR A 21 3.53 -23.83 20.19
C TYR A 21 2.41 -22.81 20.12
N GLY A 22 1.16 -23.24 19.92
CA GLY A 22 0.03 -22.34 19.66
C GLY A 22 -0.21 -21.33 20.77
N LYS A 23 -0.11 -21.72 22.05
CA LYS A 23 -0.27 -20.78 23.17
C LYS A 23 0.83 -19.71 23.18
N LYS A 24 2.09 -20.12 23.02
CA LYS A 24 3.26 -19.22 23.04
C LYS A 24 3.27 -18.27 21.85
N GLU A 25 2.96 -18.78 20.66
CA GLU A 25 2.89 -17.99 19.44
C GLU A 25 1.71 -17.02 19.47
N LEU A 26 0.55 -17.44 19.99
CA LEU A 26 -0.62 -16.58 20.14
C LEU A 26 -0.35 -15.41 21.09
N LEU A 27 0.25 -15.66 22.25
CA LEU A 27 0.64 -14.59 23.17
C LEU A 27 1.61 -13.59 22.53
N SER A 28 2.62 -14.11 21.80
CA SER A 28 3.56 -13.25 21.05
C SER A 28 2.83 -12.38 20.03
N LEU A 29 1.93 -12.97 19.24
CA LEU A 29 1.14 -12.23 18.25
C LEU A 29 0.21 -11.19 18.88
N MET A 30 -0.45 -11.51 19.99
CA MET A 30 -1.29 -10.55 20.72
C MET A 30 -0.45 -9.38 21.22
N SER A 31 0.74 -9.63 21.78
CA SER A 31 1.63 -8.55 22.22
C SER A 31 2.08 -7.61 21.08
N VAL A 32 2.24 -8.14 19.86
CA VAL A 32 2.56 -7.33 18.68
C VAL A 32 1.37 -6.47 18.27
N VAL A 33 0.16 -7.02 18.31
CA VAL A 33 -1.06 -6.27 18.00
C VAL A 33 -1.31 -5.16 19.03
N GLU A 34 -1.12 -5.45 20.32
CA GLU A 34 -1.25 -4.46 21.39
C GLU A 34 -0.24 -3.31 21.24
N LYS A 35 1.03 -3.63 20.96
CA LYS A 35 2.05 -2.60 20.67
C LYS A 35 1.68 -1.75 19.46
N ALA A 36 1.22 -2.37 18.38
CA ALA A 36 0.81 -1.64 17.18
C ALA A 36 -0.39 -0.72 17.46
N ARG A 37 -1.34 -1.12 18.32
CA ARG A 37 -2.46 -0.26 18.74
C ARG A 37 -1.97 0.92 19.59
N ALA A 38 -1.12 0.66 20.59
CA ALA A 38 -0.56 1.71 21.42
C ALA A 38 0.25 2.73 20.59
N GLU A 39 1.03 2.28 19.60
CA GLU A 39 1.76 3.18 18.70
C GLU A 39 0.84 4.07 17.84
N VAL A 40 -0.32 3.57 17.42
CA VAL A 40 -1.32 4.36 16.70
C VAL A 40 -1.96 5.38 17.63
N GLU A 41 -2.41 4.96 18.82
CA GLU A 41 -3.00 5.85 19.83
C GLU A 41 -2.04 6.97 20.25
N ILE A 42 -0.74 6.66 20.43
CA ILE A 42 0.29 7.66 20.76
C ILE A 42 0.50 8.64 19.60
N LYS A 43 0.50 8.17 18.35
CA LYS A 43 0.62 9.06 17.17
C LYS A 43 -0.57 10.00 17.06
N ASP A 44 -1.78 9.48 17.23
CA ASP A 44 -3.00 10.26 17.19
C ASP A 44 -3.01 11.32 18.32
N ALA A 45 -2.61 10.95 19.54
CA ALA A 45 -2.49 11.87 20.66
C ALA A 45 -1.43 12.98 20.42
N VAL A 46 -0.28 12.63 19.84
CA VAL A 46 0.78 13.59 19.50
C VAL A 46 0.32 14.58 18.41
N GLU A 47 -0.44 14.12 17.43
CA GLU A 47 -1.01 15.01 16.40
C GLU A 47 -2.05 15.97 16.98
N VAL A 48 -2.92 15.49 17.87
CA VAL A 48 -3.89 16.34 18.59
C VAL A 48 -3.19 17.39 19.44
N VAL A 49 -2.15 17.00 20.20
CA VAL A 49 -1.35 17.94 21.00
C VAL A 49 -0.64 18.97 20.13
N LYS A 50 -0.06 18.56 18.99
CA LYS A 50 0.57 19.49 18.04
C LYS A 50 -0.44 20.45 17.39
N ALA A 51 -1.66 19.99 17.11
CA ALA A 51 -2.71 20.84 16.55
C ALA A 51 -3.24 21.86 17.57
N LEU A 52 -3.34 21.47 18.84
CA LEU A 52 -3.69 22.36 19.95
C LEU A 52 -2.59 23.39 20.23
N ALA A 53 -1.31 22.98 20.19
CA ALA A 53 -0.18 23.90 20.36
C ALA A 53 -0.18 25.00 19.30
N LYS A 54 -0.37 24.65 18.01
CA LYS A 54 -0.42 25.63 16.92
C LYS A 54 -1.58 26.62 17.02
N LYS A 55 -2.75 26.18 17.52
CA LYS A 55 -3.91 27.08 17.70
C LYS A 55 -3.71 28.14 18.78
N ASN A 56 -2.85 27.88 19.76
CA ASN A 56 -2.54 28.86 20.80
C ASN A 56 -1.54 29.92 20.30
N ASP A 57 -0.69 29.60 19.32
CA ASP A 57 0.28 30.53 18.74
C ASP A 57 -0.35 31.52 17.73
N GLU A 58 -1.51 31.20 17.13
CA GLU A 58 -2.15 32.01 16.08
C GLU A 58 -3.09 33.13 16.58
N THR A 59 -3.18 33.37 17.90
CA THR A 59 -4.12 34.38 18.47
C THR A 59 -3.50 35.75 18.78
N THR A 60 -2.26 36.02 18.37
CA THR A 60 -1.62 37.33 18.47
C THR A 60 -0.89 37.69 17.19
N ASP A 61 -1.62 38.21 16.20
CA ASP A 61 -1.28 39.43 15.45
C ASP A 61 -2.09 39.51 14.15
N GLY A 62 -2.80 40.62 13.99
CA GLY A 62 -3.60 40.91 12.81
C GLY A 62 -2.83 41.64 11.70
N ASN A 63 -3.51 41.70 10.55
CA ASN A 63 -3.54 42.79 9.56
C ASN A 63 -2.90 42.54 8.17
N MET A 64 -3.76 42.71 7.14
CA MET A 64 -3.50 43.03 5.71
C MET A 64 -2.69 42.01 4.88
N GLN A 65 -2.99 41.68 3.62
CA GLN A 65 -3.66 42.41 2.54
C GLN A 65 -4.11 41.43 1.44
N VAL A 66 -5.20 41.78 0.76
CA VAL A 66 -5.74 41.14 -0.44
C VAL A 66 -4.84 41.38 -1.65
N THR A 67 -4.54 40.35 -2.46
CA THR A 67 -4.46 40.48 -3.92
C THR A 67 -4.93 39.20 -4.61
N SER A 68 -5.96 39.37 -5.43
CA SER A 68 -6.52 38.45 -6.41
C SER A 68 -5.51 37.93 -7.44
N SER A 69 -5.56 36.63 -7.73
CA SER A 69 -5.09 36.07 -9.00
C SER A 69 -6.03 34.97 -9.47
N THR A 70 -6.79 35.34 -10.49
CA THR A 70 -7.41 34.60 -11.59
C THR A 70 -7.26 33.07 -11.60
N GLY A 71 -8.41 32.43 -11.81
CA GLY A 71 -8.58 30.99 -11.80
C GLY A 71 -7.70 30.22 -12.77
N GLU A 72 -7.28 29.06 -12.29
CA GLU A 72 -7.17 27.88 -13.11
C GLU A 72 -7.87 26.77 -12.34
N GLU A 73 -8.99 26.30 -12.90
CA GLU A 73 -9.76 25.17 -12.42
C GLU A 73 -8.84 23.94 -12.44
N LEU A 74 -8.17 23.69 -11.32
CA LEU A 74 -7.50 22.43 -11.06
C LEU A 74 -8.57 21.36 -10.94
N GLN A 75 -8.95 20.79 -12.08
CA GLN A 75 -9.66 19.53 -12.15
C GLN A 75 -8.96 18.56 -11.18
N PRO A 76 -9.68 17.93 -10.25
CA PRO A 76 -9.08 16.89 -9.42
C PRO A 76 -8.68 15.76 -10.35
N LYS A 77 -7.39 15.67 -10.67
CA LYS A 77 -6.82 14.48 -11.33
C LYS A 77 -7.18 13.32 -10.44
N GLU A 78 -8.08 12.46 -10.92
CA GLU A 78 -8.42 11.22 -10.24
C GLU A 78 -7.14 10.54 -9.75
N PRO A 79 -7.12 10.02 -8.51
CA PRO A 79 -5.91 9.45 -7.95
C PRO A 79 -5.42 8.38 -8.91
N ASP A 80 -4.27 8.64 -9.53
CA ASP A 80 -3.59 7.73 -10.46
C ASP A 80 -3.77 6.32 -9.94
N THR A 81 -4.69 5.59 -10.56
CA THR A 81 -5.14 4.30 -10.03
C THR A 81 -3.90 3.48 -9.70
N LEU A 82 -3.88 2.83 -8.53
CA LEU A 82 -2.78 1.99 -8.01
C LEU A 82 -2.55 0.72 -8.86
N THR A 83 -2.75 0.84 -10.17
CA THR A 83 -2.47 -0.18 -11.15
C THR A 83 -0.97 -0.31 -11.33
N LEU A 84 -0.53 -1.56 -11.48
CA LEU A 84 0.86 -1.89 -11.74
C LEU A 84 1.42 -1.19 -13.00
N LYS A 85 0.56 -0.87 -13.97
CA LYS A 85 0.94 -0.11 -15.18
C LYS A 85 1.30 1.34 -14.84
N ALA A 86 0.51 2.01 -14.00
CA ALA A 86 0.77 3.38 -13.56
C ALA A 86 2.05 3.45 -12.71
N LEU A 87 2.22 2.50 -11.77
CA LEU A 87 3.44 2.37 -10.96
C LEU A 87 4.70 2.22 -11.83
N ILE A 88 4.68 1.30 -12.80
CA ILE A 88 5.81 1.09 -13.72
C ILE A 88 6.08 2.36 -14.57
N LYS A 89 5.03 3.09 -14.98
CA LYS A 89 5.20 4.33 -15.75
C LYS A 89 5.86 5.44 -14.94
N LYS A 90 5.59 5.50 -13.62
CA LYS A 90 6.18 6.49 -12.70
C LYS A 90 7.62 6.16 -12.30
N SER A 91 7.90 4.93 -11.89
CA SER A 91 9.21 4.53 -11.34
C SER A 91 10.15 3.87 -12.36
N GLY A 92 9.67 3.57 -13.57
CA GLY A 92 10.40 2.80 -14.58
C GLY A 92 10.54 1.30 -14.27
N THR A 93 10.30 0.87 -13.04
CA THR A 93 10.54 -0.50 -12.56
C THR A 93 9.35 -1.05 -11.79
N ALA A 94 9.03 -2.34 -12.00
CA ALA A 94 7.97 -3.01 -11.24
C ALA A 94 8.38 -3.20 -9.77
N PRO A 95 7.47 -3.01 -8.80
CA PRO A 95 7.78 -3.24 -7.39
C PRO A 95 8.24 -4.67 -7.10
N LYS A 96 9.16 -4.84 -6.13
CA LYS A 96 9.79 -6.14 -5.80
C LYS A 96 8.82 -7.21 -5.31
N TRP A 97 7.69 -6.80 -4.72
CA TRP A 97 6.63 -7.69 -4.26
C TRP A 97 5.73 -8.23 -5.40
N VAL A 98 5.90 -7.71 -6.62
CA VAL A 98 5.13 -8.15 -7.78
C VAL A 98 5.75 -9.41 -8.38
N HIS A 99 4.96 -10.46 -8.50
CA HIS A 99 5.40 -11.71 -9.11
C HIS A 99 5.88 -11.53 -10.57
N PRO A 100 7.03 -12.10 -10.99
CA PRO A 100 7.62 -11.89 -12.32
C PRO A 100 6.67 -12.19 -13.50
N ARG A 101 5.80 -13.19 -13.37
CA ARG A 101 4.79 -13.51 -14.40
C ARG A 101 3.83 -12.35 -14.69
N LYS A 102 3.41 -11.58 -13.68
CA LYS A 102 2.52 -10.43 -13.86
C LYS A 102 3.24 -9.32 -14.64
N VAL A 103 4.52 -9.09 -14.34
CA VAL A 103 5.38 -8.15 -15.08
C VAL A 103 5.52 -8.56 -16.55
N LYS A 104 5.80 -9.84 -16.82
CA LYS A 104 5.91 -10.37 -18.20
C LYS A 104 4.59 -10.22 -18.97
N LYS A 105 3.44 -10.48 -18.35
CA LYS A 105 2.12 -10.33 -19.00
C LYS A 105 1.87 -8.89 -19.45
N ILE A 106 2.16 -7.91 -18.60
CA ILE A 106 2.00 -6.48 -18.91
C ILE A 106 2.93 -6.05 -20.05
N LYS A 107 4.22 -6.44 -19.98
CA LYS A 107 5.19 -6.15 -21.04
C LYS A 107 4.75 -6.74 -22.39
N ARG A 108 4.19 -7.96 -22.40
CA ARG A 108 3.65 -8.58 -23.62
C ARG A 108 2.47 -7.81 -24.20
N GLN A 109 1.52 -7.40 -23.35
CA GLN A 109 0.36 -6.60 -23.77
C GLN A 109 0.75 -5.25 -24.39
N GLN A 110 1.80 -4.59 -23.87
CA GLN A 110 2.29 -3.32 -24.43
C GLN A 110 2.96 -3.48 -25.80
N LYS A 111 3.62 -4.61 -26.06
CA LYS A 111 4.23 -4.88 -27.37
C LYS A 111 3.16 -5.14 -28.44
N SER A 112 2.13 -5.92 -28.11
CA SER A 112 1.04 -6.25 -29.06
C SER A 112 0.13 -5.07 -29.40
N SER A 113 0.06 -4.04 -28.56
CA SER A 113 -0.76 -2.85 -28.84
C SER A 113 -0.05 -1.84 -29.74
N LYS A 114 1.29 -1.87 -29.84
CA LYS A 114 2.05 -0.96 -30.69
C LYS A 114 1.99 -1.35 -32.17
N THR A 115 1.93 -2.65 -32.46
CA THR A 115 1.87 -3.16 -33.84
C THR A 115 0.53 -2.93 -34.54
N LYS A 116 -0.58 -2.78 -33.79
CA LYS A 116 -1.91 -2.56 -34.39
C LYS A 116 -2.19 -1.12 -34.85
N LYS A 117 -1.31 -0.16 -34.53
CA LYS A 117 -1.56 1.26 -34.84
C LYS A 117 -1.01 1.71 -36.22
N ILE A 118 -0.31 0.82 -36.92
CA ILE A 118 0.39 1.13 -38.18
C ILE A 118 -0.46 0.73 -39.41
N GLU A 119 -1.48 -0.13 -39.27
CA GLU A 119 -2.25 -0.67 -40.41
C GLU A 119 -3.42 0.21 -40.91
N VAL A 120 -3.70 1.36 -40.30
CA VAL A 120 -4.80 2.25 -40.77
C VAL A 120 -4.23 3.50 -41.41
N LYS A 121 -3.75 3.36 -42.64
CA LYS A 121 -3.58 4.40 -43.67
C LYS A 121 -3.09 3.70 -44.93
N ASN A 122 -4.02 3.32 -45.80
CA ASN A 122 -3.89 3.21 -47.27
C ASN A 122 -5.14 2.51 -47.84
N THR A 123 -6.21 3.28 -48.01
CA THR A 123 -7.25 3.14 -49.06
C THR A 123 -8.06 4.42 -49.05
#